data_AF-A0A1V9FMW1-F1
#
_entry.id   AF-A0A1V9FMW1-F1
#
_cell.length_a   1.000
_cell.length_b   1.000
_cell.length_c   1.000
_cell.angle_alpha   90.00
_cell.angle_beta   90.00
_cell.angle_gamma   90.00
#
_symmetry.space_group_name_H-M   'P 1'
#
loop_
_entity.id
_entity.type
_entity.pdbx_description
1 polymer ?
#
loop_
_entity_poly.entity_id
_entity_poly.type
_entity_poly.pdbx_seq_one_letter_code
_entity_poly.pdbx_strand_id
1 'polypeptide(L)'
;MIKDATLVQRCKFKVKLVTGLPATRISSLLPAKKQPLTKAARHIYQFLDDYLGIYDNPQGIEFCMNNDDTVFVILPLNPPPEPWIDFGYMYPSTAFSKFVRDFQFAGTLGLKRLTAANLESMYQAGKVEIYCTIVVQVIFYCLYFRLTKHNTMIVRDDYDNEHEVGEVFHSPIQFMEYTQNHWLLKEG
;
A
#
# COMPACT_ATOMS: atom_id res chain seq x y z
N MET A 1 23.45 31.60 12.91
CA MET A 1 23.13 30.62 13.97
C MET A 1 21.71 30.86 14.42
N ILE A 2 20.76 30.08 13.91
CA ILE A 2 19.50 29.79 14.58
C ILE A 2 19.40 28.27 14.51
N LYS A 3 19.57 27.65 15.68
CA LYS A 3 19.26 26.25 15.94
C LYS A 3 17.78 26.20 16.32
N ASP A 4 17.16 25.07 15.99
CA ASP A 4 15.90 24.50 16.50
C ASP A 4 14.93 24.21 15.34
N ALA A 5 14.23 23.08 15.29
CA ALA A 5 14.35 21.77 15.91
C ALA A 5 13.31 20.94 15.14
N THR A 6 13.73 19.78 14.64
CA THR A 6 12.97 18.52 14.63
C THR A 6 11.45 18.61 14.85
N LEU A 7 10.68 18.48 13.77
CA LEU A 7 9.41 17.73 13.78
C LEU A 7 8.97 17.35 12.36
N VAL A 8 9.78 16.56 11.64
CA VAL A 8 9.22 15.73 10.56
C VAL A 8 8.53 14.57 11.27
N GLN A 9 7.31 14.83 11.71
CA GLN A 9 6.40 13.83 12.24
C GLN A 9 6.06 12.91 11.07
N ARG A 10 6.89 11.88 10.87
CA ARG A 10 6.56 10.72 10.04
C ARG A 10 5.17 10.27 10.51
N CYS A 11 4.14 10.56 9.71
CA CYS A 11 2.81 10.00 9.88
C CYS A 11 2.95 8.51 9.60
N LYS A 12 3.42 7.78 10.62
CA LYS A 12 3.28 6.34 10.68
C LYS A 12 1.78 6.08 10.63
N PHE A 13 1.33 5.38 9.60
CA PHE A 13 -0.02 4.88 9.47
C PHE A 13 -0.37 4.03 10.71
N LYS A 14 -0.86 4.67 11.76
CA LYS A 14 -1.64 4.00 12.80
C LYS A 14 -3.05 3.93 12.25
N VAL A 15 -3.32 2.88 11.48
CA VAL A 15 -4.67 2.43 11.18
C VAL A 15 -5.36 2.25 12.53
N LYS A 16 -6.23 3.20 12.88
CA LYS A 16 -6.99 3.18 14.11
C LYS A 16 -8.10 2.15 13.91
N LEU A 17 -7.89 0.94 14.40
CA LEU A 17 -8.90 -0.12 14.50
C LEU A 17 -10.18 0.46 15.12
N VAL A 18 -11.20 0.65 14.28
CA VAL A 18 -12.56 0.97 14.71
C VAL A 18 -13.11 -0.28 15.39
N THR A 19 -13.08 -0.32 16.71
CA THR A 19 -13.77 -1.31 17.52
C THR A 19 -15.18 -0.81 17.79
N GLY A 20 -16.18 -1.40 17.14
CA GLY A 20 -17.58 -1.10 17.45
C GLY A 20 -18.58 -1.38 16.34
N LEU A 21 -18.81 -2.64 16.01
CA LEU A 21 -20.07 -3.06 15.37
C LEU A 21 -20.61 -4.32 16.07
N PRO A 22 -21.92 -4.40 16.34
CA PRO A 22 -22.50 -5.46 17.15
C PRO A 22 -22.52 -6.79 16.40
N ALA A 23 -22.27 -7.86 17.15
CA ALA A 23 -22.30 -9.23 16.70
C ALA A 23 -23.68 -9.60 16.15
N THR A 24 -23.82 -9.61 14.84
CA THR A 24 -24.96 -10.20 14.15
C THR A 24 -24.47 -11.47 13.45
N ARG A 25 -24.98 -12.62 13.91
CA ARG A 25 -24.65 -13.95 13.38
C ARG A 25 -24.94 -14.02 11.89
N ILE A 26 -23.89 -14.15 11.08
CA ILE A 26 -23.98 -14.78 9.76
C ILE A 26 -23.34 -16.16 9.90
N SER A 27 -24.18 -17.17 10.17
CA SER A 27 -23.79 -18.55 9.99
C SER A 27 -23.85 -18.91 8.51
N SER A 28 -22.94 -19.79 8.09
CA SER A 28 -22.88 -20.54 6.83
C SER A 28 -22.27 -19.85 5.60
N LEU A 29 -20.97 -19.53 5.71
CA LEU A 29 -20.02 -19.85 4.65
C LEU A 29 -18.89 -20.64 5.31
N LEU A 30 -18.81 -21.94 5.02
CA LEU A 30 -17.67 -22.76 5.43
C LEU A 30 -16.40 -22.07 4.89
N PRO A 31 -15.40 -21.77 5.73
CA PRO A 31 -14.18 -21.16 5.22
C PRO A 31 -13.57 -22.10 4.18
N ALA A 32 -13.28 -21.56 3.00
CA ALA A 32 -12.49 -22.24 2.00
C ALA A 32 -11.26 -22.85 2.70
N LYS A 33 -11.01 -24.16 2.50
CA LYS A 33 -9.85 -24.86 3.08
C LYS A 33 -8.61 -23.98 2.91
N LYS A 34 -8.09 -23.39 4.00
CA LYS A 34 -6.83 -22.65 3.98
C LYS A 34 -5.78 -23.62 3.42
N GLN A 35 -5.28 -23.35 2.21
CA GLN A 35 -4.21 -24.16 1.64
C GLN A 35 -3.04 -24.14 2.63
N PRO A 36 -2.44 -25.30 2.94
CA PRO A 36 -1.32 -25.34 3.86
C PRO A 36 -0.17 -24.49 3.30
N LEU A 37 0.34 -23.57 4.12
CA LEU A 37 1.45 -22.69 3.75
C LEU A 37 2.72 -23.51 3.48
N THR A 38 3.47 -23.13 2.44
CA THR A 38 4.79 -23.71 2.17
C THR A 38 5.75 -23.45 3.34
N LYS A 39 6.85 -24.20 3.42
CA LYS A 39 7.89 -23.97 4.44
C LYS A 39 8.44 -22.52 4.36
N ALA A 40 8.70 -22.03 3.14
CA ALA A 40 9.16 -20.66 2.92
C ALA A 40 8.11 -19.63 3.37
N ALA A 41 6.84 -19.83 3.03
CA ALA A 41 5.75 -18.96 3.44
C ALA A 41 5.63 -18.86 4.97
N ARG A 42 5.74 -19.99 5.68
CA ARG A 42 5.74 -20.01 7.16
C ARG A 42 6.89 -19.22 7.76
N HIS A 43 8.10 -19.34 7.20
CA HIS A 43 9.26 -18.58 7.68
C HIS A 43 9.10 -17.07 7.43
N ILE A 44 8.50 -16.68 6.29
CA ILE A 44 8.23 -15.26 6.00
C ILE A 44 7.16 -14.71 6.95
N TYR A 45 6.11 -15.49 7.22
CA TYR A 45 5.05 -15.10 8.15
C TYR A 45 5.63 -14.84 9.54
N GLN A 46 6.35 -15.83 10.10
CA GLN A 46 6.96 -15.69 11.42
C GLN A 46 7.92 -14.51 11.46
N PHE A 47 8.72 -14.32 10.41
CA PHE A 47 9.63 -13.19 10.33
C PHE A 47 8.89 -11.84 10.38
N LEU A 48 7.78 -11.66 9.67
CA LEU A 48 7.03 -10.40 9.73
C LEU A 48 6.31 -10.23 11.08
N ASP A 49 5.83 -11.32 11.67
CA ASP A 49 5.18 -11.35 12.99
C ASP A 49 6.16 -10.92 14.11
N ASP A 50 7.40 -11.39 14.05
CA ASP A 50 8.46 -11.03 15.01
C ASP A 50 8.80 -9.52 14.97
N TYR A 51 8.52 -8.85 13.85
CA TYR A 51 8.68 -7.39 13.68
C TYR A 51 7.41 -6.61 14.05
N LEU A 52 6.49 -7.22 14.79
CA LEU A 52 5.20 -6.64 15.19
C LEU A 52 4.39 -6.15 13.99
N GLY A 53 4.54 -6.83 12.85
CA GLY A 53 3.82 -6.52 11.62
C GLY A 53 4.40 -5.38 10.79
N ILE A 54 5.51 -4.72 11.16
CA ILE A 54 6.15 -3.69 10.32
C ILE A 54 7.65 -3.95 10.16
N TYR A 55 8.07 -4.23 8.93
CA TYR A 55 9.47 -4.45 8.58
C TYR A 55 9.94 -3.52 7.45
N ASP A 56 10.96 -2.71 7.74
CA ASP A 56 11.68 -1.93 6.73
C ASP A 56 12.88 -2.71 6.19
N ASN A 57 12.93 -2.93 4.89
CA ASN A 57 14.08 -3.58 4.27
C ASN A 57 15.24 -2.58 4.02
N PRO A 58 16.47 -3.06 3.75
CA PRO A 58 17.62 -2.20 3.49
C PRO A 58 17.50 -1.33 2.22
N GLN A 59 16.51 -1.59 1.37
CA GLN A 59 16.23 -0.83 0.14
C GLN A 59 15.18 0.28 0.38
N GLY A 60 14.69 0.44 1.62
CA GLY A 60 13.68 1.43 1.95
C GLY A 60 12.25 1.01 1.63
N ILE A 61 12.01 -0.29 1.40
CA ILE A 61 10.67 -0.84 1.21
C ILE A 61 10.10 -1.29 2.56
N GLU A 62 8.91 -0.81 2.87
CA GLU A 62 8.16 -1.16 4.07
C GLU A 62 7.22 -2.34 3.78
N PHE A 63 7.18 -3.30 4.71
CA PHE A 63 6.24 -4.42 4.71
C PHE A 63 5.35 -4.30 5.93
N CYS A 64 4.05 -4.09 5.74
CA CYS A 64 3.07 -4.03 6.82
C CYS A 64 2.17 -5.28 6.76
N MET A 65 2.18 -6.10 7.80
CA MET A 65 1.28 -7.25 7.96
C MET A 65 0.24 -6.95 9.04
N ASN A 66 -1.03 -7.10 8.68
CA ASN A 66 -2.15 -6.91 9.60
C ASN A 66 -2.62 -8.23 10.22
N ASN A 67 -3.45 -8.12 11.26
CA ASN A 67 -4.03 -9.26 11.99
C ASN A 67 -4.99 -10.13 11.14
N ASP A 68 -5.45 -9.64 10.00
CA ASP A 68 -6.33 -10.35 9.06
C ASP A 68 -5.55 -11.06 7.94
N ASP A 69 -4.24 -11.28 8.14
CA ASP A 69 -3.30 -11.84 7.16
C ASP A 69 -3.11 -10.95 5.91
N THR A 70 -3.59 -9.70 5.88
CA THR A 70 -3.29 -8.77 4.78
C THR A 70 -1.85 -8.25 4.87
N VAL A 71 -1.24 -8.03 3.71
CA VAL A 71 0.14 -7.53 3.61
C VAL A 71 0.20 -6.37 2.63
N PHE A 72 0.71 -5.24 3.09
CA PHE A 72 1.04 -4.08 2.26
C PHE A 72 2.55 -4.05 2.04
N VAL A 73 2.97 -3.81 0.80
CA VAL A 73 4.37 -3.53 0.47
C VAL A 73 4.43 -2.12 -0.09
N ILE A 74 5.13 -1.24 0.60
CA ILE A 74 5.09 0.20 0.35
C ILE A 74 6.51 0.67 0.04
N LEU A 75 6.66 1.41 -1.06
CA LEU A 75 7.87 2.14 -1.38
C LEU A 75 7.51 3.62 -1.54
N PRO A 76 7.75 4.46 -0.53
CA PRO A 76 7.58 5.90 -0.66
C PRO A 76 8.63 6.49 -1.60
N LEU A 77 8.20 7.45 -2.41
CA LEU A 77 9.08 8.32 -3.17
C LEU A 77 9.69 9.34 -2.20
N ASN A 78 11.03 9.39 -2.18
CA ASN A 78 11.77 10.30 -1.32
C ASN A 78 12.85 11.03 -2.12
N PRO A 79 12.81 12.37 -2.22
CA PRO A 79 11.79 13.26 -1.65
C PRO A 79 10.43 13.14 -2.35
N PRO A 80 9.31 13.49 -1.67
CA PRO A 80 8.01 13.55 -2.31
C PRO A 80 7.94 14.70 -3.33
N PRO A 81 6.93 14.70 -4.23
CA PRO A 81 6.74 15.77 -5.21
C PRO A 81 6.51 17.14 -4.56
N GLU A 82 5.80 17.17 -3.43
CA GLU A 82 5.53 18.37 -2.62
C GLU A 82 5.55 18.00 -1.12
N PRO A 83 5.81 18.96 -0.21
CA PRO A 83 5.92 18.68 1.23
C PRO A 83 4.66 18.16 1.91
N TRP A 84 3.48 18.46 1.34
CA TRP A 84 2.16 18.01 1.83
C TRP A 84 1.64 16.78 1.06
N ILE A 85 2.50 16.14 0.26
CA ILE A 85 2.15 14.95 -0.51
C ILE A 85 2.95 13.76 0.01
N ASP A 86 2.26 12.63 0.19
CA ASP A 86 2.89 11.32 0.27
C ASP A 86 2.62 10.56 -1.03
N PHE A 87 3.65 9.98 -1.63
CA PHE A 87 3.57 9.42 -2.98
C PHE A 87 4.47 8.21 -3.10
N GLY A 88 4.03 7.15 -3.77
CA GLY A 88 4.89 6.01 -4.01
C GLY A 88 4.17 4.80 -4.58
N TYR A 89 4.84 3.65 -4.51
CA TYR A 89 4.25 2.36 -4.90
C TYR A 89 3.63 1.66 -3.70
N MET A 90 2.48 1.04 -3.90
CA MET A 90 1.82 0.18 -2.93
C MET A 90 1.35 -1.11 -3.58
N TYR A 91 1.72 -2.26 -3.01
CA TYR A 91 1.12 -3.55 -3.31
C TYR A 91 0.02 -3.85 -2.28
N PRO A 92 -1.28 -3.83 -2.66
CA PRO A 92 -2.35 -4.25 -1.78
C PRO A 92 -2.55 -5.78 -1.85
N SER A 93 -2.17 -6.50 -0.79
CA SER A 93 -2.51 -7.92 -0.65
C SER A 93 -3.69 -8.13 0.27
N THR A 94 -4.75 -8.75 -0.26
CA THR A 94 -5.92 -9.19 0.52
C THR A 94 -5.69 -10.51 1.26
N ALA A 95 -4.56 -11.20 1.04
CA ALA A 95 -4.17 -12.39 1.81
C ALA A 95 -2.66 -12.63 1.75
N PHE A 96 -2.07 -13.13 2.83
CA PHE A 96 -0.65 -13.47 2.92
C PHE A 96 -0.20 -14.46 1.84
N SER A 97 -1.05 -15.43 1.51
CA SER A 97 -0.76 -16.43 0.47
C SER A 97 -0.66 -15.82 -0.94
N LYS A 98 -1.46 -14.78 -1.23
CA LYS A 98 -1.38 -14.01 -2.49
C LYS A 98 -0.05 -13.27 -2.55
N PHE A 99 0.35 -12.62 -1.46
CA PHE A 99 1.63 -11.94 -1.33
C PHE A 99 2.82 -12.88 -1.63
N VAL A 100 2.90 -14.03 -0.94
CA VAL A 100 3.99 -14.99 -1.17
C VAL A 100 4.01 -15.50 -2.62
N ARG A 101 2.84 -15.74 -3.21
CA ARG A 101 2.72 -16.20 -4.60
C ARG A 101 3.15 -15.14 -5.61
N ASP A 102 2.72 -13.89 -5.43
CA ASP A 102 2.99 -12.83 -6.39
C ASP A 102 4.46 -12.43 -6.40
N PHE A 103 5.12 -12.40 -5.23
CA PHE A 103 6.54 -12.12 -5.12
C PHE A 103 7.45 -13.35 -5.31
N GLN A 104 6.89 -14.56 -5.26
CA GLN A 104 7.62 -15.83 -5.39
C GLN A 104 8.82 -15.94 -4.44
N PHE A 105 8.69 -15.44 -3.22
CA PHE A 105 9.80 -15.43 -2.28
C PHE A 105 10.23 -16.85 -1.89
N ALA A 106 11.51 -17.16 -2.11
CA ALA A 106 12.12 -18.41 -1.66
C ALA A 106 12.40 -18.45 -0.14
N GLY A 107 12.19 -17.33 0.56
CA GLY A 107 12.41 -17.15 2.00
C GLY A 107 12.60 -15.68 2.37
N THR A 108 13.00 -15.40 3.61
CA THR A 108 13.16 -14.03 4.13
C THR A 108 14.25 -13.22 3.43
N LEU A 109 15.21 -13.89 2.78
CA LEU A 109 16.19 -13.23 1.92
C LEU A 109 15.54 -12.51 0.73
N GLY A 110 14.39 -12.98 0.26
CA GLY A 110 13.61 -12.32 -0.78
C GLY A 110 13.09 -10.95 -0.34
N LEU A 111 12.59 -10.84 0.89
CA LEU A 111 12.14 -9.56 1.48
C LEU A 111 13.28 -8.55 1.55
N LYS A 112 14.45 -8.99 2.01
CA LYS A 112 15.67 -8.16 2.15
C LYS A 112 16.21 -7.65 0.82
N ARG A 113 15.96 -8.39 -0.27
CA ARG A 113 16.47 -8.10 -1.62
C ARG A 113 15.45 -7.41 -2.52
N LEU A 114 14.21 -7.24 -2.07
CA LEU A 114 13.19 -6.56 -2.87
C LEU A 114 13.63 -5.11 -3.11
N THR A 115 13.58 -4.67 -4.37
CA THR A 115 14.03 -3.35 -4.83
C THR A 115 12.89 -2.55 -5.47
N ALA A 116 13.12 -1.26 -5.69
CA ALA A 116 12.20 -0.39 -6.43
C ALA A 116 11.85 -0.93 -7.83
N ALA A 117 12.85 -1.44 -8.55
CA ALA A 117 12.65 -2.02 -9.88
C ALA A 117 11.70 -3.22 -9.87
N ASN A 118 11.65 -3.99 -8.76
CA ASN A 118 10.69 -5.08 -8.62
C ASN A 118 9.26 -4.54 -8.52
N LEU A 119 9.03 -3.51 -7.71
CA LEU A 119 7.70 -2.89 -7.56
C LEU A 119 7.26 -2.16 -8.83
N GLU A 120 8.18 -1.49 -9.52
CA GLU A 120 7.91 -0.86 -10.82
C GLU A 120 7.49 -1.91 -11.86
N SER A 121 8.22 -3.04 -11.96
CA SER A 121 7.83 -4.14 -12.85
C SER A 121 6.45 -4.70 -12.52
N MET A 122 6.12 -4.80 -11.23
CA MET A 122 4.78 -5.22 -10.79
C MET A 122 3.70 -4.18 -11.07
N TYR A 123 4.03 -2.89 -11.04
CA TYR A 123 3.13 -1.80 -11.42
C TYR A 123 2.80 -1.89 -12.91
N GLN A 124 3.82 -2.07 -13.77
CA GLN A 124 3.62 -2.30 -15.21
C GLN A 124 2.78 -3.56 -15.50
N ALA A 125 2.81 -4.55 -14.60
CA ALA A 125 1.98 -5.76 -14.68
C ALA A 125 0.57 -5.61 -14.07
N GLY A 126 0.22 -4.43 -13.55
CA GLY A 126 -1.08 -4.14 -12.92
C GLY A 126 -1.30 -4.80 -11.56
N LYS A 127 -0.22 -5.17 -10.85
CA LYS A 127 -0.28 -5.78 -9.51
C LYS A 127 0.01 -4.81 -8.37
N VAL A 128 0.71 -3.73 -8.68
CA VAL A 128 1.05 -2.64 -7.76
C VAL A 128 0.29 -1.41 -8.21
N GLU A 129 -0.06 -0.57 -7.25
CA GLU A 129 -0.71 0.72 -7.44
C GLU A 129 0.30 1.83 -7.13
N ILE A 130 0.14 2.99 -7.76
CA ILE A 130 0.72 4.23 -7.24
C ILE A 130 -0.27 4.77 -6.22
N TYR A 131 0.18 5.13 -5.02
CA TYR A 131 -0.63 5.90 -4.08
C TYR A 131 -0.21 7.36 -4.13
N CYS A 132 -1.18 8.27 -4.03
CA CYS A 132 -0.95 9.69 -3.84
C CYS A 132 -1.88 10.19 -2.75
N THR A 133 -1.29 10.68 -1.67
CA THR A 133 -2.02 11.21 -0.51
C THR A 133 -1.75 12.70 -0.38
N ILE A 134 -2.82 13.49 -0.27
CA ILE A 134 -2.74 14.87 0.17
C ILE A 134 -2.87 14.89 1.69
N VAL A 135 -1.83 15.42 2.35
CA VAL A 135 -1.72 15.51 3.81
C VAL A 135 -1.85 16.97 4.21
N VAL A 136 -3.05 17.40 4.58
CA VAL A 136 -3.31 18.76 5.07
C VAL A 136 -3.76 18.68 6.52
N GLN A 137 -2.84 19.03 7.43
CA GLN A 137 -3.01 18.96 8.89
C GLN A 137 -3.33 17.54 9.40
N VAL A 138 -4.61 17.16 9.39
CA VAL A 138 -5.16 15.86 9.83
C VAL A 138 -6.05 15.22 8.77
N ILE A 139 -6.31 15.91 7.66
CA ILE A 139 -7.09 15.40 6.54
C ILE A 139 -6.12 14.62 5.64
N PHE A 140 -6.44 13.34 5.47
CA PHE A 140 -5.77 12.46 4.53
C PHE A 140 -6.77 12.20 3.41
N TYR A 141 -6.41 12.62 2.21
CA TYR A 141 -7.15 12.26 1.01
C TYR A 141 -6.22 11.43 0.13
N CYS A 142 -6.49 10.13 0.00
CA CYS A 142 -5.68 9.23 -0.80
C CYS A 142 -6.41 8.77 -2.06
N LEU A 143 -5.67 8.71 -3.16
CA LEU A 143 -6.06 7.98 -4.36
C LEU A 143 -5.01 6.93 -4.71
N TYR A 144 -5.50 5.81 -5.21
CA TYR A 144 -4.68 4.70 -5.69
C TYR A 144 -4.88 4.52 -7.19
N PHE A 145 -3.78 4.42 -7.92
CA PHE A 145 -3.76 4.40 -9.38
C PHE A 145 -3.18 3.08 -9.86
N ARG A 146 -3.95 2.31 -10.62
CA ARG A 146 -3.56 0.99 -11.12
C ARG A 146 -3.57 0.98 -12.64
N LEU A 147 -2.44 0.57 -13.24
CA LEU A 147 -2.37 0.29 -14.66
C LEU A 147 -3.08 -1.04 -14.97
N THR A 148 -3.92 -1.05 -16.00
CA THR A 148 -4.58 -2.27 -16.49
C THR A 148 -3.80 -2.90 -17.65
N LYS A 149 -4.13 -4.16 -17.98
CA LYS A 149 -3.56 -4.86 -19.15
C LYS A 149 -3.88 -4.21 -20.50
N HIS A 150 -4.89 -3.35 -20.56
CA HIS A 150 -5.31 -2.66 -21.79
C HIS A 150 -4.70 -1.26 -21.91
N ASN A 151 -3.66 -0.96 -21.13
CA ASN A 151 -3.05 0.36 -21.06
C ASN A 151 -4.08 1.46 -20.70
N THR A 152 -5.00 1.12 -19.80
CA THR A 152 -5.91 2.08 -19.15
C THR A 152 -5.53 2.23 -17.69
N MET A 153 -6.00 3.30 -17.04
CA MET A 153 -5.73 3.55 -15.63
C MET A 153 -7.03 3.51 -14.83
N ILE A 154 -7.06 2.69 -13.78
CA ILE A 154 -8.13 2.69 -12.79
C ILE A 154 -7.68 3.52 -11.59
N VAL A 155 -8.54 4.42 -11.14
CA VAL A 155 -8.38 5.15 -9.88
C VAL A 155 -9.32 4.57 -8.85
N ARG A 156 -8.81 4.35 -7.64
CA ARG A 156 -9.56 3.89 -6.47
C ARG A 156 -9.41 4.91 -5.34
N ASP A 157 -10.51 5.25 -4.67
CA ASP A 157 -10.47 6.08 -3.45
C ASP A 157 -10.38 5.24 -2.17
N ASP A 158 -10.30 5.90 -1.00
CA ASP A 158 -10.23 5.26 0.32
C ASP A 158 -11.49 4.47 0.70
N TYR A 159 -12.55 4.54 -0.09
CA TYR A 159 -13.80 3.79 0.08
C TYR A 159 -13.95 2.66 -0.95
N ASP A 160 -12.86 2.30 -1.64
CA ASP A 160 -12.81 1.29 -2.68
C ASP A 160 -13.70 1.59 -3.91
N ASN A 161 -14.10 2.85 -4.11
CA ASN A 161 -14.78 3.23 -5.34
C ASN A 161 -13.76 3.31 -6.48
N GLU A 162 -13.95 2.48 -7.50
CA GLU A 162 -13.09 2.44 -8.68
C GLU A 162 -13.76 3.14 -9.89
N HIS A 163 -12.99 3.92 -10.64
CA HIS A 163 -13.38 4.41 -11.96
C HIS A 163 -12.18 4.45 -12.92
N GLU A 164 -12.46 4.35 -14.22
CA GLU A 164 -11.43 4.47 -15.26
C GLU A 164 -11.14 5.95 -15.56
N VAL A 165 -9.86 6.27 -15.73
CA VAL A 165 -9.39 7.56 -16.22
C VAL A 165 -9.08 7.42 -17.71
N GLY A 166 -9.53 8.39 -18.51
CA GLY A 166 -9.38 8.38 -19.97
C GLY A 166 -7.94 8.56 -20.48
N GLU A 167 -6.96 8.66 -19.59
CA GLU A 167 -5.53 8.77 -19.89
C GLU A 167 -4.68 8.01 -18.88
N VAL A 168 -3.45 7.66 -19.28
CA VAL A 168 -2.46 7.02 -18.40
C VAL A 168 -1.46 8.08 -17.94
N PHE A 169 -1.31 8.22 -16.62
CA PHE A 169 -0.32 9.12 -16.03
C PHE A 169 1.08 8.49 -16.04
N HIS A 170 2.09 9.31 -16.31
CA HIS A 170 3.48 8.88 -16.48
C HIS A 170 4.46 9.61 -15.55
N SER A 171 4.00 10.63 -14.82
CA SER A 171 4.85 11.44 -13.95
C SER A 171 4.17 11.72 -12.61
N PRO A 172 4.93 11.85 -11.49
CA PRO A 172 4.36 12.16 -10.18
C PRO A 172 3.47 13.41 -10.16
N ILE A 173 3.78 14.41 -10.98
CA ILE A 173 3.01 15.66 -11.09
C ILE A 173 1.59 15.37 -11.58
N GLN A 174 1.40 14.53 -12.60
CA GLN A 174 0.06 14.21 -13.14
C GLN A 174 -0.82 13.53 -12.08
N PHE A 175 -0.26 12.58 -11.32
CA PHE A 175 -0.98 11.93 -10.22
C PHE A 175 -1.38 12.93 -9.13
N MET A 176 -0.47 13.84 -8.78
CA MET A 176 -0.73 14.89 -7.79
C MET A 176 -1.83 15.85 -8.25
N GLU A 177 -1.72 16.38 -9.47
CA GLU A 177 -2.72 17.29 -10.05
C GLU A 177 -4.10 16.64 -10.10
N TYR A 178 -4.17 15.38 -10.52
CA TYR A 178 -5.42 14.63 -10.52
C TYR A 178 -6.01 14.50 -9.11
N THR A 179 -5.18 14.11 -8.14
CA THR A 179 -5.59 13.94 -6.75
C THR A 179 -6.10 15.25 -6.14
N GLN A 180 -5.42 16.37 -6.42
CA GLN A 180 -5.81 17.70 -5.95
C GLN A 180 -7.15 18.14 -6.55
N ASN A 181 -7.31 18.02 -7.86
CA ASN A 181 -8.56 18.37 -8.54
C ASN A 181 -9.74 17.53 -8.04
N HIS A 182 -9.51 16.24 -7.82
CA HIS A 182 -10.55 15.35 -7.33
C HIS A 182 -10.93 15.64 -5.86
N TRP A 183 -9.95 16.01 -5.01
CA TRP A 183 -10.23 16.45 -3.64
C TRP A 183 -11.08 17.72 -3.62
N LEU A 184 -10.71 18.74 -4.41
CA LEU A 184 -11.45 20.01 -4.51
C LEU A 184 -12.90 19.84 -4.97
N LEU A 185 -13.18 18.87 -5.86
CA LEU A 185 -14.54 18.59 -6.32
C LEU A 185 -15.43 17.88 -5.28
N LYS A 186 -14.84 17.14 -4.34
CA LYS A 186 -15.58 16.41 -3.30
C LYS A 186 -15.75 17.21 -2.01
N GLU A 187 -14.78 18.07 -1.68
CA GLU A 187 -14.70 18.75 -0.38
C GLU A 187 -14.79 20.29 -0.45
N GLY A 188 -14.81 20.86 -1.67
CA GLY A 188 -14.95 22.32 -1.92
C GLY A 188 -16.36 22.72 -2.31
#